data_AF-A0A535FU08-F1
#
_entry.id   AF-A0A535FU08-F1
#
_cell.length_a   1.000
_cell.length_b   1.000
_cell.length_c   1.000
_cell.angle_alpha   90.00
_cell.angle_beta   90.00
_cell.angle_gamma   90.00
#
_symmetry.space_group_name_H-M   'P 1'
#
loop_
_entity.id
_entity.type
_entity.pdbx_description
1 polymer ?
#
loop_
_entity_poly.entity_id
_entity_poly.type
_entity_poly.pdbx_seq_one_letter_code
_entity_poly.pdbx_strand_id
1 'polypeptide(L)'
;MATLLRADPTFYASPRLAMQAPPETVAYVIVVNPGKGPDGLAVLDADRNSKTYGTQVNSLTTTHAGDELHHFGWNACSSSLCPYAAHPHVERRYLLAPGIRSSRIYIIDTKPDTRAPRIVKTIEPEEIANRAGYSRPHTSHCGPDGIYVSALGSPTGDGPGGIFIIDHDSFEVRGKWELDRGPQYLAYDFWWHLGYDTMITSEWGTPKMIEDGVNPDILLKGGYGHQLHIWDLPKRRHRQVIDLGAEQQMVLELRPAHDPSKAYGFVGVVTSLKDLSASVWAWHLDGGTWKARKVIEIPAEPADPDNLPPILKGFKAVPPLVSDINLSLDDRFLYVSCWGTGEFLQYDVSDPFSPKKTGSVHLGG
;
A
#
# COMPACT_ATOMS: atom_id res chain seq x y z
N MET A 1 22.77 16.46 -11.74
CA MET A 1 21.72 17.12 -10.94
C MET A 1 22.35 18.28 -10.19
N ALA A 2 21.66 19.42 -10.05
CA ALA A 2 22.13 20.48 -9.16
C ALA A 2 21.93 20.01 -7.72
N THR A 3 23.00 19.94 -6.93
CA THR A 3 22.91 19.57 -5.51
C THR A 3 22.06 20.61 -4.78
N LEU A 4 20.99 20.16 -4.12
CA LEU A 4 20.19 21.05 -3.27
C LEU A 4 21.04 21.53 -2.08
N LEU A 5 21.14 22.86 -1.92
CA LEU A 5 21.82 23.50 -0.78
C LEU A 5 20.97 23.48 0.50
N ARG A 6 19.68 23.13 0.40
CA ARG A 6 18.72 23.01 1.50
C ARG A 6 17.83 21.78 1.23
N ALA A 7 17.30 21.16 2.28
CA ALA A 7 16.36 20.06 2.13
C ALA A 7 15.15 20.46 1.27
N ASP A 8 14.57 19.49 0.58
CA ASP A 8 13.35 19.66 -0.21
C ASP A 8 12.23 20.27 0.67
N PRO A 9 11.54 21.33 0.23
CA PRO A 9 10.52 22.01 1.03
C PRO A 9 9.29 21.13 1.33
N THR A 10 9.14 19.98 0.67
CA THR A 10 8.07 19.01 0.90
C THR A 10 8.47 17.87 1.85
N PHE A 11 9.67 17.95 2.44
CA PHE A 11 10.09 17.08 3.52
C PHE A 11 9.73 17.70 4.87
N TYR A 12 8.94 16.98 5.66
CA TYR A 12 8.41 17.44 6.93
C TYR A 12 8.95 16.59 8.06
N ALA A 13 9.62 17.22 9.04
CA ALA A 13 10.24 16.49 10.15
C ALA A 13 9.23 15.86 11.14
N SER A 14 7.94 16.18 11.02
CA SER A 14 6.87 15.60 11.87
C SER A 14 5.52 15.68 11.17
N PRO A 15 4.54 14.83 11.56
CA PRO A 15 3.17 14.92 11.06
C PRO A 15 2.54 16.29 11.27
N ARG A 16 2.79 16.92 12.42
CA ARG A 16 2.33 18.30 12.72
C ARG A 16 2.81 19.32 11.68
N LEU A 17 4.07 19.26 11.28
CA LEU A 17 4.61 20.16 10.25
C LEU A 17 4.03 19.84 8.87
N ALA A 18 3.80 18.56 8.56
CA ALA A 18 3.15 18.16 7.32
C ALA A 18 1.72 18.70 7.22
N MET A 19 0.96 18.70 8.32
CA MET A 19 -0.39 19.27 8.37
C MET A 19 -0.43 20.79 8.26
N GLN A 20 0.65 21.48 8.60
CA GLN A 20 0.78 22.94 8.48
C GLN A 20 1.28 23.39 7.10
N ALA A 21 1.68 22.43 6.26
CA ALA A 21 2.19 22.71 4.92
C ALA A 21 1.07 23.25 4.00
N PRO A 22 1.45 23.92 2.89
CA PRO A 22 0.48 24.31 1.88
C PRO A 22 -0.33 23.10 1.37
N PRO A 23 -1.63 23.27 1.09
CA PRO A 23 -2.45 22.23 0.46
C PRO A 23 -1.88 21.79 -0.90
N GLU A 24 -2.22 20.57 -1.29
CA GLU A 24 -1.91 20.03 -2.61
C GLU A 24 -2.56 20.82 -3.73
N THR A 25 -1.86 20.96 -4.86
CA THR A 25 -2.34 21.66 -6.06
C THR A 25 -2.46 20.73 -7.27
N VAL A 26 -1.94 19.51 -7.16
CA VAL A 26 -1.98 18.47 -8.20
C VAL A 26 -2.22 17.12 -7.51
N ALA A 27 -3.10 16.30 -8.09
CA ALA A 27 -3.26 14.90 -7.72
C ALA A 27 -2.90 13.99 -8.89
N TYR A 28 -2.05 12.99 -8.65
CA TYR A 28 -1.69 11.97 -9.61
C TYR A 28 -2.53 10.72 -9.36
N VAL A 29 -3.17 10.20 -10.40
CA VAL A 29 -4.08 9.05 -10.29
C VAL A 29 -3.71 8.03 -11.36
N ILE A 30 -3.45 6.80 -10.97
CA ILE A 30 -3.26 5.70 -11.92
C ILE A 30 -4.57 5.41 -12.64
N VAL A 31 -4.48 5.20 -13.95
CA VAL A 31 -5.59 4.76 -14.79
C VAL A 31 -5.21 3.44 -15.44
N VAL A 32 -5.96 2.39 -15.13
CA VAL A 32 -5.74 1.05 -15.68
C VAL A 32 -6.57 0.88 -16.95
N ASN A 33 -5.97 0.32 -17.99
CA ASN A 33 -6.66 -0.04 -19.21
C ASN A 33 -7.07 -1.51 -19.15
N PRO A 34 -8.37 -1.83 -18.96
CA PRO A 34 -8.82 -3.22 -18.87
C PRO A 34 -8.77 -3.96 -20.21
N GLY A 35 -8.49 -3.24 -21.31
CA GLY A 35 -8.32 -3.82 -22.64
C GLY A 35 -6.89 -4.29 -22.90
N LYS A 36 -6.48 -4.26 -24.17
CA LYS A 36 -5.12 -4.62 -24.61
C LYS A 36 -4.19 -3.41 -24.76
N GLY A 37 -4.61 -2.26 -24.24
CA GLY A 37 -3.87 -1.01 -24.35
C GLY A 37 -2.95 -0.76 -23.14
N PRO A 38 -2.07 0.24 -23.23
CA PRO A 38 -1.29 0.72 -22.11
C PRO A 38 -2.17 1.38 -21.04
N ASP A 39 -1.70 1.29 -19.80
CA ASP A 39 -2.19 2.02 -18.65
C ASP A 39 -1.72 3.49 -18.72
N GLY A 40 -2.01 4.26 -17.67
CA GLY A 40 -1.51 5.62 -17.58
C GLY A 40 -1.61 6.25 -16.21
N LEU A 41 -1.26 7.52 -16.19
CA LEU A 41 -1.34 8.42 -15.05
C LEU A 41 -2.16 9.64 -15.48
N ALA A 42 -3.31 9.83 -14.86
CA ALA A 42 -4.07 11.07 -14.96
C ALA A 42 -3.48 12.10 -13.99
N VAL A 43 -3.36 13.34 -14.46
CA VAL A 43 -2.94 14.48 -13.65
C VAL A 43 -4.15 15.38 -13.45
N LEU A 44 -4.63 15.44 -12.22
CA LEU A 44 -5.80 16.21 -11.83
C LEU A 44 -5.36 17.53 -11.19
N ASP A 45 -6.10 18.60 -11.50
CA ASP A 45 -5.92 19.89 -10.85
C ASP A 45 -6.60 19.90 -9.48
N ALA A 46 -5.80 20.02 -8.43
CA ALA A 46 -6.29 20.04 -7.04
C ALA A 46 -6.25 21.44 -6.41
N ASP A 47 -5.77 22.47 -7.12
CA ASP A 47 -5.81 23.84 -6.63
C ASP A 47 -7.24 24.38 -6.64
N ARG A 48 -7.81 24.59 -5.46
CA ARG A 48 -9.18 25.10 -5.26
C ARG A 48 -9.42 26.48 -5.88
N ASN A 49 -8.37 27.24 -6.16
CA ASN A 49 -8.46 28.56 -6.81
C ASN A 49 -8.27 28.48 -8.33
N SER A 50 -7.96 27.30 -8.87
CA SER A 50 -7.78 27.11 -10.30
C SER A 50 -9.12 27.06 -11.04
N LYS A 51 -9.15 27.59 -12.27
CA LYS A 51 -10.30 27.50 -13.17
C LYS A 51 -10.58 26.07 -13.64
N THR A 52 -9.59 25.19 -13.53
CA THR A 52 -9.67 23.77 -13.91
C THR A 52 -9.72 22.85 -12.70
N TYR A 53 -9.98 23.37 -11.50
CA TYR A 53 -10.12 22.56 -10.28
C TYR A 53 -11.05 21.35 -10.48
N GLY A 54 -10.59 20.17 -10.06
CA GLY A 54 -11.34 18.92 -10.16
C GLY A 54 -11.37 18.30 -11.57
N THR A 55 -10.61 18.85 -12.53
CA THR A 55 -10.52 18.30 -13.89
C THR A 55 -9.17 17.66 -14.17
N GLN A 56 -9.15 16.73 -15.12
CA GLN A 56 -7.91 16.18 -15.66
C GLN A 56 -7.26 17.21 -16.58
N VAL A 57 -6.04 17.60 -16.25
CA VAL A 57 -5.28 18.64 -16.97
C VAL A 57 -4.12 18.08 -17.77
N ASN A 58 -3.74 16.83 -17.50
CA ASN A 58 -2.81 16.08 -18.34
C ASN A 58 -3.02 14.56 -18.16
N SER A 59 -2.43 13.79 -19.05
CA SER A 59 -2.28 12.35 -18.93
C SER A 59 -0.95 11.88 -19.48
N LEU A 60 -0.36 10.90 -18.83
CA LEU A 60 0.82 10.18 -19.29
C LEU A 60 0.44 8.73 -19.52
N THR A 61 0.63 8.23 -20.73
CA THR A 61 0.39 6.81 -21.07
C THR A 61 1.69 6.03 -20.90
N THR A 62 1.60 4.81 -20.34
CA THR A 62 2.77 3.92 -20.22
C THR A 62 3.23 3.43 -21.60
N THR A 63 4.46 2.93 -21.69
CA THR A 63 5.02 2.49 -22.98
C THR A 63 4.59 1.08 -23.37
N HIS A 64 4.01 0.30 -22.45
CA HIS A 64 3.58 -1.08 -22.67
C HIS A 64 2.15 -1.32 -22.20
N ALA A 65 1.51 -2.33 -22.78
CA ALA A 65 0.20 -2.83 -22.35
C ALA A 65 0.33 -3.94 -21.32
N GLY A 66 -0.72 -4.14 -20.52
CA GLY A 66 -0.81 -5.24 -19.56
C GLY A 66 0.12 -5.08 -18.34
N ASP A 67 0.48 -3.85 -18.00
CA ASP A 67 1.24 -3.56 -16.79
C ASP A 67 0.38 -3.78 -15.53
N GLU A 68 -0.89 -3.38 -15.60
CA GLU A 68 -1.81 -3.31 -14.46
C GLU A 68 -1.18 -2.44 -13.35
N LEU A 69 -1.01 -1.17 -13.66
CA LEU A 69 -0.59 -0.19 -12.67
C LEU A 69 -1.53 -0.24 -11.45
N HIS A 70 -0.98 -0.23 -10.23
CA HIS A 70 -1.78 -0.44 -9.02
C HIS A 70 -1.45 0.58 -7.93
N HIS A 71 -0.37 0.33 -7.18
CA HIS A 71 0.18 1.24 -6.19
C HIS A 71 1.36 2.01 -6.79
N PHE A 72 1.65 3.20 -6.27
CA PHE A 72 2.85 3.96 -6.61
C PHE A 72 3.25 4.89 -5.48
N GLY A 73 4.53 5.28 -5.49
CA GLY A 73 5.12 6.07 -4.42
C GLY A 73 6.17 7.04 -4.96
N TRP A 74 6.62 7.94 -4.11
CA TRP A 74 7.72 8.86 -4.43
C TRP A 74 9.07 8.19 -4.24
N ASN A 75 10.08 8.63 -4.99
CA ASN A 75 11.47 8.25 -4.77
C ASN A 75 11.96 8.68 -3.38
N ALA A 76 11.61 9.89 -2.95
CA ALA A 76 12.04 10.45 -1.68
C ALA A 76 10.89 11.18 -1.00
N CYS A 77 10.94 11.24 0.32
CA CYS A 77 9.93 11.89 1.14
C CYS A 77 10.52 12.29 2.49
N SER A 78 9.65 12.66 3.45
CA SER A 78 10.05 13.08 4.79
C SER A 78 10.99 12.11 5.53
N SER A 79 11.00 10.82 5.19
CA SER A 79 11.95 9.83 5.73
C SER A 79 13.41 10.18 5.41
N SER A 80 13.70 10.96 4.37
CA SER A 80 15.04 11.46 4.07
C SER A 80 15.59 12.43 5.14
N LEU A 81 14.73 12.89 6.07
CA LEU A 81 15.13 13.66 7.26
C LEU A 81 15.42 12.77 8.49
N CYS A 82 15.25 11.44 8.39
CA CYS A 82 15.50 10.54 9.51
C CYS A 82 16.96 10.60 9.98
N PRO A 83 17.24 10.81 11.29
CA PRO A 83 18.60 11.09 11.77
C PRO A 83 19.65 10.02 11.46
N TYR A 84 19.27 8.74 11.45
CA TYR A 84 20.24 7.63 11.32
C TYR A 84 20.64 7.34 9.86
N ALA A 85 19.92 7.87 8.88
CA ALA A 85 20.18 7.69 7.45
C ALA A 85 19.67 8.92 6.68
N ALA A 86 20.14 10.10 7.10
CA ALA A 86 19.76 11.34 6.46
C ALA A 86 20.28 11.40 5.03
N HIS A 87 19.37 11.68 4.09
CA HIS A 87 19.69 11.86 2.68
C HIS A 87 19.15 13.22 2.21
N PRO A 88 19.62 14.35 2.78
CA PRO A 88 19.01 15.66 2.54
C PRO A 88 19.23 16.21 1.12
N HIS A 89 20.04 15.53 0.31
CA HIS A 89 20.34 15.93 -1.06
C HIS A 89 19.44 15.27 -2.12
N VAL A 90 18.59 14.30 -1.72
CA VAL A 90 17.52 13.80 -2.59
C VAL A 90 16.32 14.74 -2.55
N GLU A 91 15.51 14.72 -3.61
CA GLU A 91 14.29 15.52 -3.73
C GLU A 91 13.08 14.63 -4.00
N ARG A 92 11.90 15.06 -3.52
CA ARG A 92 10.62 14.44 -3.90
C ARG A 92 10.33 14.84 -5.34
N ARG A 93 10.63 13.97 -6.30
CA ARG A 93 10.57 14.33 -7.72
C ARG A 93 10.05 13.24 -8.63
N TYR A 94 10.46 12.00 -8.40
CA TYR A 94 10.11 10.89 -9.27
C TYR A 94 9.01 10.05 -8.64
N LEU A 95 7.98 9.76 -9.42
CA LEU A 95 7.00 8.72 -9.08
C LEU A 95 7.54 7.37 -9.58
N LEU A 96 7.43 6.35 -8.73
CA LEU A 96 7.70 4.96 -9.07
C LEU A 96 6.36 4.25 -9.25
N ALA A 97 5.99 3.98 -10.49
CA ALA A 97 4.74 3.32 -10.85
C ALA A 97 4.99 1.87 -11.29
N PRO A 98 4.95 0.89 -10.36
CA PRO A 98 4.98 -0.53 -10.69
C PRO A 98 3.71 -0.98 -11.41
N GLY A 99 3.90 -1.79 -12.45
CA GLY A 99 2.86 -2.65 -13.00
C GLY A 99 2.82 -3.96 -12.22
N ILE A 100 1.73 -4.21 -11.51
CA ILE A 100 1.60 -5.41 -10.68
C ILE A 100 1.67 -6.66 -11.54
N ARG A 101 1.16 -6.65 -12.77
CA ARG A 101 1.13 -7.85 -13.62
C ARG A 101 2.41 -8.05 -14.40
N SER A 102 2.94 -6.98 -14.99
CA SER A 102 4.15 -7.07 -15.83
C SER A 102 5.43 -7.18 -15.02
N SER A 103 5.44 -6.69 -13.78
CA SER A 103 6.65 -6.44 -12.98
C SER A 103 7.55 -5.32 -13.48
N ARG A 104 7.08 -4.49 -14.40
CA ARG A 104 7.80 -3.30 -14.84
C ARG A 104 7.62 -2.16 -13.84
N ILE A 105 8.61 -1.30 -13.69
CA ILE A 105 8.47 -0.06 -12.91
C ILE A 105 8.84 1.14 -13.77
N TYR A 106 7.92 2.08 -13.89
CA TYR A 106 8.16 3.36 -14.56
C TYR A 106 8.65 4.40 -13.56
N ILE A 107 9.77 5.05 -13.88
CA ILE A 107 10.28 6.21 -13.16
C ILE A 107 9.81 7.46 -13.89
N ILE A 108 8.94 8.22 -13.25
CA ILE A 108 8.21 9.34 -13.85
C ILE A 108 8.68 10.64 -13.21
N ASP A 109 9.35 11.50 -13.98
CA ASP A 109 9.84 12.81 -13.54
C ASP A 109 8.70 13.83 -13.53
N THR A 110 8.45 14.44 -12.37
CA THR A 110 7.44 15.50 -12.19
C THR A 110 8.01 16.92 -12.31
N LYS A 111 9.30 17.08 -12.69
CA LYS A 111 9.93 18.40 -12.90
C LYS A 111 10.37 18.62 -14.35
N PRO A 112 10.45 19.88 -14.82
CA PRO A 112 10.20 21.12 -14.06
C PRO A 112 8.71 21.46 -13.86
N ASP A 113 7.81 20.81 -14.58
CA ASP A 113 6.36 21.05 -14.50
C ASP A 113 5.63 19.86 -13.88
N THR A 114 5.09 20.06 -12.68
CA THR A 114 4.33 19.02 -11.96
C THR A 114 3.05 18.61 -12.69
N ARG A 115 2.53 19.45 -13.58
CA ARG A 115 1.34 19.16 -14.39
C ARG A 115 1.67 18.39 -15.67
N ALA A 116 2.94 18.23 -16.01
CA ALA A 116 3.38 17.52 -17.23
C ALA A 116 4.50 16.50 -16.94
N PRO A 117 4.19 15.44 -16.16
CA PRO A 117 5.15 14.40 -15.84
C PRO A 117 5.56 13.60 -17.09
N ARG A 118 6.78 13.05 -17.07
CA ARG A 118 7.31 12.23 -18.17
C ARG A 118 8.04 10.99 -17.67
N ILE A 119 7.91 9.88 -18.38
CA ILE A 119 8.73 8.68 -18.12
C ILE A 119 10.17 9.01 -18.49
N VAL A 120 11.10 8.80 -17.56
CA VAL A 120 12.55 9.04 -17.77
C VAL A 120 13.38 7.77 -17.69
N LYS A 121 12.86 6.73 -17.04
CA LYS A 121 13.48 5.41 -16.96
C LYS A 121 12.41 4.36 -16.79
N THR A 122 12.69 3.17 -17.29
CA THR A 122 11.91 1.97 -17.04
C THR A 122 12.85 0.93 -16.44
N ILE A 123 12.43 0.32 -15.32
CA ILE A 123 13.07 -0.89 -14.77
C ILE A 123 12.30 -2.06 -15.36
N GLU A 124 12.98 -2.86 -16.18
CA GLU A 124 12.35 -4.00 -16.85
C GLU A 124 12.20 -5.20 -15.90
N PRO A 125 11.18 -6.06 -16.11
CA PRO A 125 10.89 -7.20 -15.25
C PRO A 125 12.08 -8.12 -14.99
N GLU A 126 12.93 -8.32 -16.00
CA GLU A 126 14.12 -9.17 -15.91
C GLU A 126 15.14 -8.64 -14.91
N GLU A 127 15.26 -7.32 -14.73
CA GLU A 127 16.17 -6.75 -13.72
C GLU A 127 15.71 -7.13 -12.30
N ILE A 128 14.41 -7.00 -12.02
CA ILE A 128 13.83 -7.36 -10.73
C ILE A 128 13.97 -8.86 -10.48
N ALA A 129 13.61 -9.68 -11.47
CA ALA A 129 13.73 -11.13 -11.39
C ALA A 129 15.17 -11.58 -11.12
N ASN A 130 16.15 -11.03 -11.85
CA ASN A 130 17.55 -11.44 -11.74
C ASN A 130 18.24 -10.91 -10.48
N ARG A 131 17.96 -9.66 -10.08
CA ARG A 131 18.66 -9.03 -8.94
C ARG A 131 17.97 -9.29 -7.61
N ALA A 132 16.64 -9.36 -7.59
CA ALA A 132 15.87 -9.53 -6.36
C ALA A 132 15.22 -10.91 -6.22
N GLY A 133 15.01 -11.65 -7.31
CA GLY A 133 14.31 -12.94 -7.27
C GLY A 133 12.80 -12.80 -7.05
N TYR A 134 12.22 -11.66 -7.46
CA TYR A 134 10.81 -11.35 -7.25
C TYR A 134 10.08 -10.92 -8.53
N SER A 135 8.76 -10.97 -8.47
CA SER A 135 7.84 -10.43 -9.47
C SER A 135 6.55 -9.93 -8.81
N ARG A 136 5.74 -9.19 -9.57
CA ARG A 136 4.49 -8.54 -9.14
C ARG A 136 4.72 -7.50 -8.04
N PRO A 137 5.51 -6.44 -8.32
CA PRO A 137 5.73 -5.36 -7.38
C PRO A 137 4.40 -4.67 -7.05
N HIS A 138 4.18 -4.37 -5.77
CA HIS A 138 2.94 -3.79 -5.26
C HIS A 138 3.22 -2.43 -4.61
N THR A 139 3.45 -2.40 -3.29
CA THR A 139 3.64 -1.17 -2.54
C THR A 139 5.05 -0.62 -2.75
N SER A 140 5.19 0.69 -2.89
CA SER A 140 6.50 1.36 -2.87
C SER A 140 6.55 2.45 -1.80
N HIS A 141 7.61 2.41 -0.97
CA HIS A 141 7.87 3.39 0.06
C HIS A 141 9.28 3.98 -0.07
N CYS A 142 9.36 5.31 -0.02
CA CYS A 142 10.59 6.08 0.11
C CYS A 142 11.22 5.85 1.49
N GLY A 143 12.20 4.94 1.58
CA GLY A 143 12.96 4.68 2.80
C GLY A 143 14.16 5.62 2.93
N PRO A 144 14.78 5.68 4.11
CA PRO A 144 15.91 6.58 4.32
C PRO A 144 17.19 6.13 3.59
N ASP A 145 17.37 4.82 3.34
CA ASP A 145 18.56 4.21 2.73
C ASP A 145 18.31 3.53 1.36
N GLY A 146 17.09 3.71 0.82
CA GLY A 146 16.68 3.25 -0.50
C GLY A 146 15.17 3.35 -0.68
N ILE A 147 14.68 2.99 -1.85
CA ILE A 147 13.25 2.89 -2.14
C ILE A 147 12.87 1.43 -2.00
N TYR A 148 11.93 1.14 -1.10
CA TYR A 148 11.51 -0.22 -0.79
C TYR A 148 10.27 -0.55 -1.62
N VAL A 149 10.23 -1.76 -2.19
CA VAL A 149 9.12 -2.21 -3.01
C VAL A 149 8.73 -3.63 -2.61
N SER A 150 7.48 -3.84 -2.19
CA SER A 150 6.97 -5.20 -1.98
C SER A 150 6.67 -5.88 -3.30
N ALA A 151 6.68 -7.21 -3.30
CA ALA A 151 6.41 -8.05 -4.45
C ALA A 151 5.67 -9.32 -4.01
N LEU A 152 4.60 -9.67 -4.72
CA LEU A 152 3.68 -10.73 -4.31
C LEU A 152 4.29 -12.14 -4.39
N GLY A 153 5.32 -12.34 -5.22
CA GLY A 153 5.88 -13.67 -5.41
C GLY A 153 7.22 -13.72 -6.15
N SER A 154 7.65 -14.95 -6.43
CA SER A 154 8.82 -15.24 -7.23
C SER A 154 8.52 -15.04 -8.73
N PRO A 155 9.52 -15.05 -9.63
CA PRO A 155 9.32 -14.96 -11.07
C PRO A 155 8.47 -16.10 -11.67
N THR A 156 8.33 -17.24 -10.97
CA THR A 156 7.48 -18.35 -11.44
C THR A 156 6.00 -18.13 -11.12
N GLY A 157 5.65 -17.04 -10.42
CA GLY A 157 4.31 -16.75 -9.95
C GLY A 157 3.91 -17.50 -8.66
N ASP A 158 4.84 -18.25 -8.08
CA ASP A 158 4.69 -18.86 -6.75
C ASP A 158 5.26 -17.92 -5.69
N GLY A 159 5.45 -18.40 -4.46
CA GLY A 159 6.21 -17.69 -3.44
C GLY A 159 7.66 -18.19 -3.30
N PRO A 160 8.40 -17.65 -2.33
CA PRO A 160 7.93 -16.60 -1.43
C PRO A 160 7.89 -15.23 -2.13
N GLY A 161 6.93 -14.39 -1.75
CA GLY A 161 6.98 -12.94 -1.98
C GLY A 161 7.91 -12.25 -0.99
N GLY A 162 7.99 -10.93 -1.03
CA GLY A 162 8.78 -10.15 -0.10
C GLY A 162 9.03 -8.71 -0.57
N ILE A 163 10.18 -8.15 -0.23
CA ILE A 163 10.55 -6.75 -0.46
C ILE A 163 11.93 -6.69 -1.12
N PHE A 164 12.10 -5.77 -2.06
CA PHE A 164 13.41 -5.43 -2.63
C PHE A 164 13.67 -3.94 -2.54
N ILE A 165 14.95 -3.57 -2.65
CA ILE A 165 15.39 -2.18 -2.56
C ILE A 165 15.82 -1.71 -3.94
N ILE A 166 15.40 -0.51 -4.30
CA ILE A 166 15.87 0.29 -5.43
C ILE A 166 16.75 1.42 -4.88
N ASP A 167 17.84 1.71 -5.57
CA ASP A 167 18.75 2.80 -5.24
C ASP A 167 18.11 4.19 -5.49
N HIS A 168 18.35 5.15 -4.59
CA HIS A 168 17.74 6.49 -4.64
C HIS A 168 18.18 7.34 -5.82
N ASP A 169 19.43 7.17 -6.26
CA ASP A 169 20.05 8.04 -7.26
C ASP A 169 19.97 7.43 -8.65
N SER A 170 20.33 6.16 -8.77
CA SER A 170 20.43 5.46 -10.04
C SER A 170 19.13 4.79 -10.48
N PHE A 171 18.19 4.57 -9.55
CA PHE A 171 17.01 3.72 -9.73
C PHE A 171 17.35 2.31 -10.20
N GLU A 172 18.51 1.75 -9.80
CA GLU A 172 18.83 0.35 -10.03
C GLU A 172 18.31 -0.54 -8.90
N VAL A 173 17.90 -1.75 -9.24
CA VAL A 173 17.53 -2.76 -8.24
C VAL A 173 18.79 -3.20 -7.50
N ARG A 174 18.81 -3.05 -6.18
CA ARG A 174 19.89 -3.52 -5.30
C ARG A 174 19.73 -4.99 -4.91
N GLY A 175 18.49 -5.48 -4.89
CA GLY A 175 18.14 -6.87 -4.59
C GLY A 175 17.20 -6.99 -3.40
N LYS A 176 16.98 -8.23 -2.95
CA LYS A 176 16.07 -8.54 -1.84
C LYS A 176 16.47 -7.85 -0.54
N TRP A 177 15.47 -7.41 0.21
CA TRP A 177 15.64 -6.82 1.52
C TRP A 177 15.81 -7.88 2.61
N GLU A 178 15.12 -9.02 2.57
CA GLU A 178 15.20 -10.00 3.66
C GLU A 178 16.57 -10.68 3.70
N LEU A 179 17.26 -10.61 4.85
CA LEU A 179 18.42 -11.46 5.12
C LEU A 179 18.00 -12.78 5.78
N ASP A 180 16.96 -12.73 6.60
CA ASP A 180 16.37 -13.89 7.26
C ASP A 180 14.86 -13.68 7.38
N ARG A 181 14.08 -14.41 6.57
CA ARG A 181 12.62 -14.24 6.50
C ARG A 181 11.84 -15.08 7.50
N GLY A 182 12.52 -15.95 8.25
CA GLY A 182 11.84 -16.92 9.10
C GLY A 182 10.75 -17.68 8.32
N PRO A 183 9.51 -17.76 8.83
CA PRO A 183 8.41 -18.47 8.19
C PRO A 183 7.65 -17.65 7.13
N GLN A 184 7.97 -16.37 6.90
CA GLN A 184 7.22 -15.55 5.94
C GLN A 184 7.32 -16.14 4.53
N TYR A 185 6.16 -16.28 3.88
CA TYR A 185 6.04 -16.80 2.52
C TYR A 185 5.16 -15.90 1.63
N LEU A 186 3.97 -15.53 2.11
CA LEU A 186 3.08 -14.61 1.39
C LEU A 186 3.47 -13.16 1.66
N ALA A 187 3.12 -12.27 0.74
CA ALA A 187 3.38 -10.85 0.85
C ALA A 187 2.21 -10.06 0.27
N TYR A 188 2.10 -8.79 0.66
CA TYR A 188 1.21 -7.81 0.05
C TYR A 188 1.76 -6.40 0.29
N ASP A 189 1.41 -5.83 1.43
CA ASP A 189 1.82 -4.50 1.85
C ASP A 189 2.91 -4.59 2.91
N PHE A 190 3.61 -3.49 3.09
CA PHE A 190 4.55 -3.33 4.17
C PHE A 190 4.62 -1.88 4.57
N TRP A 191 4.90 -1.65 5.84
CA TRP A 191 5.34 -0.35 6.30
C TRP A 191 6.28 -0.54 7.50
N TRP A 192 6.59 0.54 8.18
CA TRP A 192 7.59 0.56 9.22
C TRP A 192 7.17 1.48 10.34
N HIS A 193 7.83 1.25 11.46
CA HIS A 193 7.85 2.13 12.58
C HIS A 193 9.30 2.50 12.87
N LEU A 194 9.79 3.55 12.19
CA LEU A 194 11.21 3.91 12.24
C LEU A 194 11.67 4.29 13.65
N GLY A 195 10.76 4.79 14.50
CA GLY A 195 11.06 5.08 15.91
C GLY A 195 11.31 3.84 16.77
N TYR A 196 10.95 2.65 16.27
CA TYR A 196 11.03 1.37 16.96
C TYR A 196 11.85 0.33 16.19
N ASP A 197 12.60 0.75 15.16
CA ASP A 197 13.42 -0.13 14.32
C ASP A 197 12.66 -1.37 13.81
N THR A 198 11.37 -1.19 13.53
CA THR A 198 10.46 -2.29 13.20
C THR A 198 9.89 -2.11 11.80
N MET A 199 9.87 -3.19 11.01
CA MET A 199 9.06 -3.30 9.81
C MET A 199 7.93 -4.29 10.06
N ILE A 200 6.78 -4.03 9.45
CA ILE A 200 5.61 -4.91 9.48
C ILE A 200 5.24 -5.22 8.03
N THR A 201 4.96 -6.49 7.72
CA THR A 201 4.49 -6.92 6.40
C THR A 201 3.21 -7.73 6.54
N SER A 202 2.32 -7.63 5.55
CA SER A 202 1.03 -8.32 5.50
C SER A 202 1.00 -9.36 4.37
N GLU A 203 -0.12 -10.08 4.24
CA GLU A 203 -0.25 -11.24 3.36
C GLU A 203 -1.55 -11.22 2.55
N TRP A 204 -1.41 -11.35 1.23
CA TRP A 204 -2.54 -11.57 0.33
C TRP A 204 -2.51 -12.98 -0.26
N GLY A 205 -1.70 -13.19 -1.29
CA GLY A 205 -1.59 -14.44 -2.05
C GLY A 205 -0.45 -14.34 -3.06
N THR A 206 -0.03 -15.47 -3.62
CA THR A 206 0.98 -15.48 -4.71
C THR A 206 0.34 -15.01 -6.02
N PRO A 207 1.14 -14.62 -7.03
CA PRO A 207 0.62 -14.24 -8.35
C PRO A 207 -0.36 -15.26 -8.95
N LYS A 208 -0.02 -16.56 -8.92
CA LYS A 208 -0.91 -17.63 -9.42
C LYS A 208 -2.24 -17.74 -8.68
N MET A 209 -2.34 -17.24 -7.46
CA MET A 209 -3.58 -17.27 -6.68
C MET A 209 -4.52 -16.12 -7.00
N ILE A 210 -4.02 -15.03 -7.62
CA ILE A 210 -4.74 -13.75 -7.72
C ILE A 210 -4.91 -13.23 -9.16
N GLU A 211 -4.02 -13.60 -10.09
CA GLU A 211 -4.02 -13.01 -11.45
C GLU A 211 -5.26 -13.36 -12.31
N ASP A 212 -5.95 -14.45 -11.97
CA ASP A 212 -7.18 -14.90 -12.65
C ASP A 212 -8.45 -14.55 -11.83
N GLY A 213 -8.31 -13.66 -10.85
CA GLY A 213 -9.36 -13.28 -9.90
C GLY A 213 -9.38 -14.13 -8.64
N VAL A 214 -10.25 -13.75 -7.69
CA VAL A 214 -10.41 -14.48 -6.43
C VAL A 214 -10.87 -15.91 -6.72
N ASN A 215 -10.06 -16.88 -6.29
CA ASN A 215 -10.33 -18.29 -6.48
C ASN A 215 -11.20 -18.83 -5.31
N PRO A 216 -12.45 -19.27 -5.56
CA PRO A 216 -13.33 -19.75 -4.50
C PRO A 216 -12.80 -20.97 -3.76
N ASP A 217 -12.13 -21.90 -4.46
CA ASP A 217 -11.61 -23.12 -3.86
C ASP A 217 -10.44 -22.84 -2.91
N ILE A 218 -9.60 -21.85 -3.25
CA ILE A 218 -8.52 -21.38 -2.37
C ILE A 218 -9.12 -20.67 -1.16
N LEU A 219 -10.06 -19.75 -1.38
CA LEU A 219 -10.69 -18.98 -0.32
C LEU A 219 -11.40 -19.88 0.69
N LEU A 220 -12.25 -20.81 0.23
CA LEU A 220 -13.02 -21.71 1.10
C LEU A 220 -12.15 -22.71 1.88
N LYS A 221 -10.89 -22.89 1.47
CA LYS A 221 -9.89 -23.69 2.20
C LYS A 221 -9.03 -22.86 3.16
N GLY A 222 -9.29 -21.56 3.29
CA GLY A 222 -8.47 -20.65 4.10
C GLY A 222 -7.08 -20.41 3.50
N GLY A 223 -6.95 -20.47 2.17
CA GLY A 223 -5.66 -20.46 1.49
C GLY A 223 -5.05 -19.08 1.26
N TYR A 224 -5.78 -17.98 1.47
CA TYR A 224 -5.23 -16.63 1.40
C TYR A 224 -4.59 -16.22 2.74
N GLY A 225 -3.71 -15.23 2.68
CA GLY A 225 -2.94 -14.74 3.80
C GLY A 225 -3.78 -14.25 4.97
N HIS A 226 -3.32 -14.54 6.19
CA HIS A 226 -4.01 -14.23 7.44
C HIS A 226 -3.06 -13.83 8.58
N GLN A 227 -1.80 -13.56 8.25
CA GLN A 227 -0.76 -13.25 9.22
C GLN A 227 -0.15 -11.86 8.98
N LEU A 228 0.38 -11.30 10.06
CA LEU A 228 1.33 -10.18 10.03
C LEU A 228 2.71 -10.71 10.40
N HIS A 229 3.74 -10.14 9.79
CA HIS A 229 5.12 -10.44 10.14
C HIS A 229 5.80 -9.20 10.69
N ILE A 230 6.46 -9.36 11.83
CA ILE A 230 7.24 -8.33 12.49
C ILE A 230 8.71 -8.59 12.24
N TRP A 231 9.43 -7.53 11.89
CA TRP A 231 10.83 -7.59 11.49
C TRP A 231 11.67 -6.59 12.27
N ASP A 232 12.89 -6.99 12.60
CA ASP A 232 13.96 -6.07 12.99
C ASP A 232 14.47 -5.41 11.72
N LEU A 233 14.09 -4.14 11.53
CA LEU A 233 14.32 -3.40 10.30
C LEU A 233 15.82 -3.24 9.99
N PRO A 234 16.68 -2.77 10.93
CA PRO A 234 18.12 -2.64 10.68
C PRO A 234 18.81 -3.98 10.40
N LYS A 235 18.44 -5.05 11.10
CA LYS A 235 19.06 -6.38 10.88
C LYS A 235 18.43 -7.13 9.72
N ARG A 236 17.30 -6.67 9.19
CA ARG A 236 16.59 -7.26 8.05
C ARG A 236 16.19 -8.71 8.33
N ARG A 237 15.71 -8.95 9.56
CA ARG A 237 15.37 -10.29 10.08
C ARG A 237 13.97 -10.36 10.64
N HIS A 238 13.25 -11.39 10.26
CA HIS A 238 11.96 -11.74 10.84
C HIS A 238 12.10 -12.03 12.35
N ARG A 239 11.13 -11.57 13.14
CA ARG A 239 11.10 -11.72 14.59
C ARG A 239 9.89 -12.47 15.09
N GLN A 240 8.71 -12.19 14.52
CA GLN A 240 7.47 -12.69 15.06
C GLN A 240 6.41 -12.78 13.97
N VAL A 241 5.59 -13.84 14.05
CA VAL A 241 4.32 -13.95 13.34
C VAL A 241 3.20 -13.54 14.30
N ILE A 242 2.25 -12.74 13.82
CA ILE A 242 0.98 -12.49 14.50
C ILE A 242 -0.11 -13.06 13.59
N ASP A 243 -0.68 -14.18 14.01
CA ASP A 243 -1.79 -14.82 13.29
C ASP A 243 -3.12 -14.16 13.68
N LEU A 244 -3.90 -13.68 12.70
CA LEU A 244 -5.20 -13.06 12.93
C LEU A 244 -6.35 -14.08 12.97
N GLY A 245 -6.06 -15.37 12.70
CA GLY A 245 -7.02 -16.47 12.66
C GLY A 245 -7.26 -16.96 11.22
N ALA A 246 -7.30 -18.27 11.02
CA ALA A 246 -7.48 -18.89 9.71
C ALA A 246 -8.83 -18.57 9.05
N GLU A 247 -9.81 -18.08 9.82
CA GLU A 247 -11.06 -17.59 9.26
C GLU A 247 -10.93 -16.19 8.64
N GLN A 248 -9.92 -15.41 9.01
CA GLN A 248 -9.61 -14.12 8.40
C GLN A 248 -8.87 -14.37 7.08
N GLN A 249 -9.21 -13.66 6.01
CA GLN A 249 -8.61 -13.87 4.70
C GLN A 249 -8.26 -12.54 4.04
N MET A 250 -7.08 -12.48 3.43
CA MET A 250 -6.51 -11.32 2.74
C MET A 250 -6.29 -10.16 3.71
N VAL A 251 -5.15 -10.20 4.40
CA VAL A 251 -4.69 -9.14 5.31
C VAL A 251 -3.91 -8.14 4.48
N LEU A 252 -4.52 -7.00 4.18
CA LEU A 252 -4.06 -6.10 3.14
C LEU A 252 -3.27 -4.92 3.71
N GLU A 253 -3.86 -3.73 3.67
CA GLU A 253 -3.19 -2.44 3.87
C GLU A 253 -2.76 -2.20 5.32
N LEU A 254 -1.48 -1.88 5.51
CA LEU A 254 -0.88 -1.53 6.80
C LEU A 254 -0.82 -0.02 6.95
N ARG A 255 -1.27 0.51 8.09
CA ARG A 255 -1.23 1.95 8.40
C ARG A 255 -0.66 2.16 9.81
N PRO A 256 0.67 2.32 9.97
CA PRO A 256 1.26 2.68 11.26
C PRO A 256 0.75 4.05 11.72
N ALA A 257 0.77 4.29 13.04
CA ALA A 257 0.61 5.64 13.58
C ALA A 257 1.66 6.58 12.95
N HIS A 258 1.23 7.77 12.56
CA HIS A 258 2.11 8.80 12.00
C HIS A 258 3.02 9.39 13.07
N ASP A 259 2.55 9.51 14.31
CA ASP A 259 3.40 9.88 15.45
C ASP A 259 4.44 8.77 15.71
N PRO A 260 5.74 9.03 15.44
CA PRO A 260 6.78 8.02 15.57
C PRO A 260 7.03 7.58 17.02
N SER A 261 6.42 8.24 18.01
CA SER A 261 6.46 7.81 19.41
C SER A 261 5.39 6.77 19.77
N LYS A 262 4.39 6.53 18.92
CA LYS A 262 3.24 5.66 19.23
C LYS A 262 3.37 4.29 18.59
N ALA A 263 3.68 3.25 19.37
CA ALA A 263 3.88 1.89 18.87
C ALA A 263 2.58 1.14 18.52
N TYR A 264 1.80 1.65 17.58
CA TYR A 264 0.65 0.95 17.03
C TYR A 264 0.45 1.25 15.54
N GLY A 265 -0.45 0.51 14.92
CA GLY A 265 -1.06 0.84 13.64
C GLY A 265 -2.26 -0.03 13.38
N PHE A 266 -2.82 0.12 12.18
CA PHE A 266 -4.00 -0.62 11.74
C PHE A 266 -3.67 -1.52 10.56
N VAL A 267 -4.49 -2.56 10.39
CA VAL A 267 -4.52 -3.38 9.18
C VAL A 267 -5.95 -3.76 8.82
N GLY A 268 -6.26 -3.72 7.53
CA GLY A 268 -7.54 -4.18 6.99
C GLY A 268 -7.54 -5.68 6.66
N VAL A 269 -8.66 -6.34 6.92
CA VAL A 269 -8.94 -7.72 6.51
C VAL A 269 -10.18 -7.71 5.62
N VAL A 270 -10.03 -8.23 4.40
CA VAL A 270 -11.07 -8.15 3.37
C VAL A 270 -12.33 -8.92 3.77
N THR A 271 -12.17 -10.15 4.25
CA THR A 271 -13.32 -11.01 4.52
C THR A 271 -13.01 -12.10 5.56
N SER A 272 -14.07 -12.53 6.23
CA SER A 272 -14.10 -13.62 7.20
C SER A 272 -14.87 -14.81 6.60
N LEU A 273 -14.29 -16.00 6.64
CA LEU A 273 -14.93 -17.24 6.18
C LEU A 273 -16.14 -17.64 7.03
N LYS A 274 -16.25 -17.09 8.25
CA LYS A 274 -17.33 -17.39 9.18
C LYS A 274 -18.66 -16.77 8.74
N ASP A 275 -18.63 -15.54 8.27
CA ASP A 275 -19.82 -14.69 8.13
C ASP A 275 -19.70 -13.59 7.08
N LEU A 276 -18.65 -13.62 6.24
CA LEU A 276 -18.36 -12.63 5.20
C LEU A 276 -18.15 -11.21 5.70
N SER A 277 -17.99 -11.02 7.01
CA SER A 277 -17.63 -9.73 7.59
C SER A 277 -16.23 -9.32 7.16
N ALA A 278 -16.00 -8.02 7.07
CA ALA A 278 -14.66 -7.45 6.98
C ALA A 278 -14.24 -6.94 8.37
N SER A 279 -12.95 -6.76 8.60
CA SER A 279 -12.49 -6.24 9.89
C SER A 279 -11.26 -5.36 9.79
N VAL A 280 -11.07 -4.51 10.80
CA VAL A 280 -9.83 -3.77 11.02
C VAL A 280 -9.23 -4.21 12.35
N TRP A 281 -7.93 -4.47 12.33
CA TRP A 281 -7.16 -4.87 13.51
C TRP A 281 -6.16 -3.78 13.87
N ALA A 282 -6.05 -3.47 15.17
CA ALA A 282 -4.99 -2.63 15.70
C ALA A 282 -3.83 -3.53 16.15
N TRP A 283 -2.69 -3.40 15.50
CA TRP A 283 -1.44 -4.00 15.96
C TRP A 283 -0.69 -3.02 16.86
N HIS A 284 -0.07 -3.49 17.93
CA HIS A 284 0.55 -2.64 18.94
C HIS A 284 1.65 -3.35 19.73
N LEU A 285 2.58 -2.57 20.30
CA LEU A 285 3.60 -3.08 21.21
C LEU A 285 3.04 -3.11 22.64
N ASP A 286 3.10 -4.27 23.29
CA ASP A 286 2.70 -4.46 24.69
C ASP A 286 3.74 -5.29 25.43
N GLY A 287 4.34 -4.72 26.48
CA GLY A 287 5.36 -5.39 27.28
C GLY A 287 6.57 -5.89 26.49
N GLY A 288 6.92 -5.24 25.37
CA GLY A 288 8.01 -5.63 24.49
C GLY A 288 7.66 -6.70 23.44
N THR A 289 6.39 -7.11 23.35
CA THR A 289 5.90 -8.06 22.32
C THR A 289 4.84 -7.37 21.47
N TRP A 290 4.88 -7.57 20.16
CA TRP A 290 3.84 -7.05 19.27
C TRP A 290 2.59 -7.93 19.35
N LYS A 291 1.41 -7.32 19.37
CA LYS A 291 0.11 -8.00 19.43
C LYS A 291 -0.83 -7.39 18.41
N ALA A 292 -1.91 -8.08 18.08
CA ALA A 292 -3.00 -7.52 17.28
C ALA A 292 -4.35 -7.81 17.92
N ARG A 293 -5.28 -6.86 17.80
CA ARG A 293 -6.64 -6.96 18.30
C ARG A 293 -7.62 -6.48 17.22
N LYS A 294 -8.68 -7.24 16.97
CA LYS A 294 -9.81 -6.77 16.16
C LYS A 294 -10.49 -5.60 16.87
N VAL A 295 -10.57 -4.46 16.20
CA VAL A 295 -11.13 -3.21 16.76
C VAL A 295 -12.35 -2.70 15.99
N ILE A 296 -12.51 -3.10 14.73
CA ILE A 296 -13.70 -2.84 13.92
C ILE A 296 -14.10 -4.14 13.23
N GLU A 297 -15.39 -4.43 13.21
CA GLU A 297 -16.00 -5.54 12.46
C GLU A 297 -17.20 -4.97 11.71
N ILE A 298 -17.24 -5.21 10.40
CA ILE A 298 -18.27 -4.69 9.49
C ILE A 298 -18.98 -5.91 8.92
N PRO A 299 -20.28 -6.11 9.22
CA PRO A 299 -21.00 -7.30 8.76
C PRO A 299 -21.31 -7.21 7.26
N ALA A 300 -21.45 -8.38 6.62
CA ALA A 300 -22.04 -8.46 5.29
C ALA A 300 -23.52 -8.03 5.32
N GLU A 301 -23.99 -7.45 4.22
CA GLU A 301 -25.35 -6.95 4.07
C GLU A 301 -26.22 -7.93 3.28
N PRO A 302 -27.40 -8.34 3.77
CA PRO A 302 -28.30 -9.20 3.00
C PRO A 302 -28.71 -8.56 1.68
N ALA A 303 -28.73 -9.36 0.60
CA ALA A 303 -29.10 -8.89 -0.73
C ALA A 303 -29.87 -9.96 -1.52
N ASP A 304 -30.72 -9.51 -2.44
CA ASP A 304 -31.42 -10.39 -3.36
C ASP A 304 -30.42 -11.12 -4.28
N PRO A 305 -30.41 -12.46 -4.32
CA PRO A 305 -29.53 -13.23 -5.20
C PRO A 305 -29.62 -12.86 -6.69
N ASP A 306 -30.73 -12.29 -7.14
CA ASP A 306 -30.88 -11.85 -8.53
C ASP A 306 -30.05 -10.59 -8.84
N ASN A 307 -29.71 -9.80 -7.83
CA ASN A 307 -28.85 -8.61 -7.93
C ASN A 307 -27.37 -8.91 -7.64
N LEU A 308 -27.03 -10.15 -7.24
CA LEU A 308 -25.67 -10.53 -6.85
C LEU A 308 -24.87 -11.11 -8.02
N PRO A 309 -23.54 -10.89 -8.08
CA PRO A 309 -22.67 -11.61 -8.99
C PRO A 309 -22.66 -13.11 -8.66
N PRO A 310 -22.35 -14.00 -9.63
CA PRO A 310 -22.44 -15.46 -9.46
C PRO A 310 -21.77 -16.00 -8.19
N ILE A 311 -20.59 -15.47 -7.84
CA ILE A 311 -19.82 -15.90 -6.65
C ILE A 311 -20.53 -15.58 -5.32
N LEU A 312 -21.44 -14.60 -5.28
CA LEU A 312 -22.14 -14.16 -4.08
C LEU A 312 -23.56 -14.71 -3.94
N LYS A 313 -24.17 -15.20 -5.03
CA LYS A 313 -25.58 -15.67 -5.03
C LYS A 313 -25.87 -16.73 -3.96
N GLY A 314 -24.93 -17.64 -3.71
CA GLY A 314 -25.07 -18.69 -2.70
C GLY A 314 -25.13 -18.16 -1.27
N PHE A 315 -24.51 -17.01 -1.02
CA PHE A 315 -24.45 -16.38 0.30
C PHE A 315 -25.63 -15.45 0.58
N LYS A 316 -26.30 -14.95 -0.47
CA LYS A 316 -27.43 -14.00 -0.38
C LYS A 316 -27.07 -12.73 0.40
N ALA A 317 -25.80 -12.33 0.30
CA ALA A 317 -25.25 -11.19 1.01
C ALA A 317 -24.10 -10.57 0.22
N VAL A 318 -23.90 -9.27 0.42
CA VAL A 318 -22.76 -8.50 -0.08
C VAL A 318 -21.75 -8.35 1.06
N PRO A 319 -20.55 -8.96 0.98
CA PRO A 319 -19.47 -8.67 1.92
C PRO A 319 -19.02 -7.21 1.78
N PRO A 320 -18.57 -6.54 2.86
CA PRO A 320 -18.06 -5.18 2.76
C PRO A 320 -16.78 -5.11 1.92
N LEU A 321 -15.93 -6.15 1.96
CA LEU A 321 -14.66 -6.22 1.26
C LEU A 321 -13.78 -5.00 1.57
N VAL A 322 -13.31 -4.88 2.82
CA VAL A 322 -12.40 -3.80 3.21
C VAL A 322 -11.08 -3.98 2.47
N SER A 323 -10.92 -3.22 1.38
CA SER A 323 -9.77 -3.33 0.49
C SER A 323 -8.70 -2.28 0.79
N ASP A 324 -9.08 -1.14 1.37
CA ASP A 324 -8.16 -0.07 1.76
C ASP A 324 -8.59 0.61 3.05
N ILE A 325 -7.58 1.05 3.80
CA ILE A 325 -7.73 1.88 5.00
C ILE A 325 -6.71 3.02 4.96
N ASN A 326 -7.02 4.17 5.54
CA ASN A 326 -6.06 5.27 5.62
C ASN A 326 -6.22 6.08 6.91
N LEU A 327 -5.10 6.40 7.55
CA LEU A 327 -5.05 7.11 8.83
C LEU A 327 -4.70 8.58 8.57
N SER A 328 -5.46 9.52 9.14
CA SER A 328 -5.16 10.94 9.04
C SER A 328 -3.85 11.29 9.76
N LEU A 329 -3.15 12.34 9.30
CA LEU A 329 -1.83 12.73 9.83
C LEU A 329 -1.80 13.10 11.32
N ASP A 330 -2.95 13.43 11.91
CA ASP A 330 -3.10 13.67 13.36
C ASP A 330 -3.41 12.39 14.16
N ASP A 331 -3.38 11.23 13.52
CA ASP A 331 -3.71 9.91 14.07
C ASP A 331 -5.14 9.83 14.66
N ARG A 332 -6.04 10.71 14.23
CA ARG A 332 -7.38 10.83 14.80
C ARG A 332 -8.45 10.10 14.02
N PHE A 333 -8.39 10.09 12.70
CA PHE A 333 -9.44 9.52 11.85
C PHE A 333 -8.89 8.39 11.00
N LEU A 334 -9.55 7.23 11.10
CA LEU A 334 -9.34 6.11 10.21
C LEU A 334 -10.46 6.09 9.17
N TYR A 335 -10.08 6.14 7.90
CA TYR A 335 -10.96 5.98 6.75
C TYR A 335 -10.90 4.54 6.27
N VAL A 336 -12.05 3.95 5.94
CA VAL A 336 -12.18 2.55 5.56
C VAL A 336 -13.05 2.45 4.30
N SER A 337 -12.51 1.84 3.24
CA SER A 337 -13.22 1.60 1.98
C SER A 337 -13.82 0.20 1.96
N CYS A 338 -15.14 0.10 2.02
CA CYS A 338 -15.88 -1.14 1.83
C CYS A 338 -16.25 -1.29 0.35
N TRP A 339 -15.36 -1.91 -0.43
CA TRP A 339 -15.49 -2.00 -1.89
C TRP A 339 -16.74 -2.77 -2.33
N GLY A 340 -17.14 -3.80 -1.57
CA GLY A 340 -18.28 -4.65 -1.91
C GLY A 340 -19.62 -3.97 -1.65
N THR A 341 -19.81 -3.38 -0.46
CA THR A 341 -21.07 -2.68 -0.11
C THR A 341 -21.12 -1.25 -0.64
N GLY A 342 -20.02 -0.73 -1.21
CA GLY A 342 -19.94 0.64 -1.69
C GLY A 342 -19.98 1.69 -0.58
N GLU A 343 -19.58 1.35 0.65
CA GLU A 343 -19.58 2.28 1.79
C GLU A 343 -18.17 2.82 2.06
N PHE A 344 -18.02 4.14 2.16
CA PHE A 344 -16.81 4.80 2.65
C PHE A 344 -17.03 5.31 4.06
N LEU A 345 -16.32 4.71 5.01
CA LEU A 345 -16.51 4.90 6.45
C LEU A 345 -15.43 5.79 7.03
N GLN A 346 -15.79 6.53 8.08
CA GLN A 346 -14.85 7.25 8.94
C GLN A 346 -15.06 6.84 10.40
N TYR A 347 -13.96 6.54 11.09
CA TYR A 347 -13.91 6.26 12.52
C TYR A 347 -12.99 7.26 13.22
N ASP A 348 -13.41 7.80 14.37
CA ASP A 348 -12.51 8.45 15.34
C ASP A 348 -11.75 7.34 16.09
N VAL A 349 -10.43 7.36 15.97
CA VAL A 349 -9.47 6.42 16.55
C VAL A 349 -8.53 7.10 17.55
N SER A 350 -8.95 8.21 18.15
CA SER A 350 -8.21 8.86 19.25
C SER A 350 -7.89 7.88 20.39
N ASP A 351 -8.76 6.88 20.60
CA ASP A 351 -8.42 5.62 21.25
C ASP A 351 -8.32 4.52 20.16
N PRO A 352 -7.12 4.04 19.82
CA PRO A 352 -6.94 3.06 18.75
C PRO A 352 -7.58 1.70 19.07
N PHE A 353 -7.92 1.42 20.33
CA PHE A 353 -8.54 0.18 20.77
C PHE A 353 -10.06 0.27 20.96
N SER A 354 -10.64 1.46 20.79
CA SER A 354 -12.08 1.68 20.80
C SER A 354 -12.52 2.68 19.72
N PRO A 355 -12.36 2.33 18.42
CA PRO A 355 -12.80 3.17 17.31
C PRO A 355 -14.30 3.50 17.38
N LYS A 356 -14.67 4.73 17.00
CA LYS A 356 -16.07 5.18 16.98
C LYS A 356 -16.43 5.67 15.59
N LYS A 357 -17.43 5.07 14.94
CA LYS A 357 -17.92 5.52 13.63
C LYS A 357 -18.42 6.97 13.74
N THR A 358 -17.88 7.88 12.94
CA THR A 358 -18.24 9.30 12.89
C THR A 358 -18.84 9.74 11.57
N GLY A 359 -18.64 8.96 10.50
CA GLY A 359 -19.14 9.29 9.17
C GLY A 359 -19.31 8.06 8.28
N SER A 360 -20.18 8.21 7.28
CA SER A 360 -20.41 7.24 6.22
C SER A 360 -20.95 7.95 4.98
N VAL A 361 -20.49 7.53 3.81
CA VAL A 361 -21.06 7.90 2.51
C VAL A 361 -21.14 6.64 1.65
N HIS A 362 -22.24 6.47 0.92
CA HIS A 362 -22.38 5.40 -0.07
C HIS A 362 -21.98 5.89 -1.46
N LEU A 363 -21.13 5.14 -2.13
CA LEU A 363 -20.51 5.43 -3.42
C LEU A 363 -20.48 4.14 -4.26
N GLY A 364 -21.55 3.88 -5.00
CA GLY A 364 -21.71 2.61 -5.73
C GLY A 364 -22.18 1.48 -4.82
N GLY A 365 -21.61 0.29 -4.99
CA GLY A 365 -22.04 -0.97 -4.36
C GLY A 365 -22.67 -1.90 -5.39
#